data_AF-A0A8C5TMI7-F1
#
_entry.id   AF-A0A8C5TMI7-F1
#
_cell.length_a   1.000
_cell.length_b   1.000
_cell.length_c   1.000
_cell.angle_alpha   90.00
_cell.angle_beta   90.00
_cell.angle_gamma   90.00
#
_symmetry.space_group_name_H-M   'P 1'
#
loop_
_entity.id
_entity.type
_entity.pdbx_description
1 polymer ?
#
loop_
_entity_poly.entity_id
_entity_poly.type
_entity_poly.pdbx_seq_one_letter_code
_entity_poly.pdbx_strand_id
1 'polypeptide(L)'
;AGCPDSLIKELHHFRILGEEQYNRYQRYGAEECVLQMGGVLCPTPGCGAGLLPEPGLRRIVCEPGNGIGCGVRKLLFLPVVSDIIDFVWQTLR
;
A
#
# COMPACT_ATOMS: atom_id res chain seq x y z
N ALA A 1 1.81 20.88 -14.68
CA ALA A 1 1.16 20.57 -13.39
C ALA A 1 2.27 20.34 -12.36
N GLY A 2 2.08 20.77 -11.11
CA GLY A 2 3.12 20.69 -10.07
C GLY A 2 3.34 21.99 -9.29
N CYS A 3 2.29 22.80 -9.12
CA CYS A 3 2.38 23.98 -8.26
C CYS A 3 2.51 23.53 -6.79
N PRO A 4 3.28 24.24 -5.94
CA PRO A 4 3.31 23.95 -4.52
C PRO A 4 1.92 24.14 -3.90
N ASP A 5 1.61 23.37 -2.85
CA ASP A 5 0.38 23.45 -2.06
C ASP A 5 -0.93 23.30 -2.85
N SER A 6 -0.88 22.72 -4.05
CA SER A 6 -2.03 22.55 -4.93
C SER A 6 -2.67 21.15 -4.87
N LEU A 7 -2.50 20.43 -3.76
CA LEU A 7 -3.09 19.10 -3.58
C LEU A 7 -4.62 19.22 -3.43
N ILE A 8 -5.34 18.33 -4.10
CA ILE A 8 -6.79 18.21 -3.95
C ILE A 8 -7.09 17.70 -2.54
N LYS A 9 -7.72 18.56 -1.72
CA LYS A 9 -7.99 18.25 -0.29
C LYS A 9 -9.21 17.37 -0.08
N GLU A 10 -10.17 17.42 -1.00
CA GLU A 10 -11.41 16.67 -0.93
C GLU A 10 -11.36 15.46 -1.86
N LEU A 11 -11.21 14.25 -1.29
CA LEU A 11 -10.95 13.02 -2.04
C LEU A 11 -12.13 12.58 -2.92
N HIS A 12 -13.35 13.03 -2.62
CA HIS A 12 -14.53 12.71 -3.42
C HIS A 12 -14.44 13.22 -4.87
N HIS A 13 -13.57 14.21 -5.15
CA HIS A 13 -13.30 14.66 -6.52
C HIS A 13 -12.79 13.52 -7.42
N PHE A 14 -12.07 12.55 -6.86
CA PHE A 14 -11.56 11.41 -7.63
C PHE A 14 -12.65 10.43 -8.08
N ARG A 15 -13.91 10.56 -7.59
CA ARG A 15 -15.04 9.78 -8.13
C ARG A 15 -15.30 10.07 -9.60
N ILE A 16 -14.85 11.20 -10.13
CA ILE A 16 -14.92 11.53 -11.56
C ILE A 16 -14.19 10.51 -12.45
N LEU A 17 -13.24 9.74 -11.89
CA LEU A 17 -12.50 8.70 -12.61
C LEU A 17 -13.34 7.47 -12.96
N GLY A 18 -14.55 7.35 -12.39
CA GLY A 18 -15.40 6.16 -12.50
C GLY A 18 -15.03 5.07 -11.49
N GLU A 19 -15.92 4.08 -11.32
CA GLU A 19 -15.83 3.11 -10.21
C GLU A 19 -14.53 2.30 -10.21
N GLU A 20 -14.13 1.76 -11.37
CA GLU A 20 -12.93 0.90 -11.44
C GLU A 20 -11.67 1.66 -11.01
N GLN A 21 -11.47 2.86 -11.54
CA GLN A 21 -10.28 3.67 -11.26
C GLN A 21 -10.33 4.27 -9.86
N TYR A 22 -11.52 4.66 -9.38
CA TYR A 22 -11.69 5.12 -8.01
C TYR A 22 -11.39 4.01 -6.98
N ASN A 23 -11.81 2.76 -7.27
CA ASN A 23 -11.46 1.61 -6.44
C ASN A 23 -9.96 1.33 -6.42
N ARG A 24 -9.27 1.47 -7.56
CA ARG A 24 -7.79 1.36 -7.62
C ARG A 24 -7.12 2.47 -6.83
N TYR A 25 -7.57 3.71 -7.01
CA TYR A 25 -7.10 4.87 -6.25
C TYR A 25 -7.21 4.64 -4.75
N GLN A 26 -8.34 4.14 -4.26
CA GLN A 26 -8.53 3.82 -2.85
C GLN A 26 -7.58 2.73 -2.35
N ARG A 27 -7.36 1.66 -3.14
CA ARG A 27 -6.41 0.60 -2.78
C ARG A 27 -4.99 1.12 -2.69
N TYR A 28 -4.52 1.84 -3.72
CA TYR A 28 -3.16 2.42 -3.72
C TYR A 28 -2.97 3.44 -2.60
N GLY A 29 -3.99 4.25 -2.29
CA GLY A 29 -3.94 5.17 -1.16
C GLY A 29 -3.81 4.45 0.19
N ALA A 30 -4.51 3.33 0.37
CA ALA A 30 -4.39 2.51 1.58
C ALA A 30 -3.03 1.80 1.68
N GLU A 31 -2.53 1.26 0.56
CA GLU A 31 -1.20 0.64 0.48
C GLU A 31 -0.09 1.62 0.84
N GLU A 32 -0.10 2.82 0.24
CA GLU A 32 0.88 3.86 0.53
C GLU A 32 0.77 4.36 1.96
N CYS A 33 -0.44 4.50 2.50
CA CYS A 33 -0.65 4.87 3.90
C CYS A 33 0.04 3.88 4.86
N VAL A 34 -0.09 2.57 4.62
CA VAL A 34 0.59 1.53 5.41
C VAL A 34 2.10 1.68 5.32
N LEU A 35 2.63 1.91 4.11
CA LEU A 35 4.08 2.08 3.89
C LEU A 35 4.62 3.35 4.58
N GLN A 36 3.90 4.47 4.50
CA GLN A 36 4.28 5.73 5.16
C GLN A 36 4.29 5.61 6.69
N MET A 37 3.45 4.74 7.26
CA MET A 37 3.47 4.41 8.68
C MET A 37 4.60 3.44 9.09
N GLY A 38 5.47 3.04 8.16
CA GLY A 38 6.55 2.06 8.40
C GLY A 38 6.06 0.61 8.41
N GLY A 39 4.85 0.36 7.91
CA GLY A 39 4.30 -0.98 7.72
C GLY A 39 4.86 -1.68 6.49
N VAL A 40 4.36 -2.90 6.25
CA VAL A 40 4.71 -3.72 5.08
C VAL A 40 3.45 -4.32 4.47
N LEU A 41 3.49 -4.58 3.16
CA LEU A 41 2.44 -5.31 2.46
C LEU A 41 2.81 -6.80 2.37
N CYS A 42 1.82 -7.68 2.49
CA CYS A 42 2.02 -9.10 2.31
C CYS A 42 2.36 -9.43 0.84
N PRO A 43 3.54 -10.01 0.55
CA PRO A 43 4.01 -10.27 -0.82
C PRO A 43 3.43 -11.56 -1.39
N THR A 44 2.56 -12.26 -0.66
CA THR A 44 1.89 -13.46 -1.16
C THR A 44 0.99 -13.06 -2.32
N PRO A 45 1.14 -13.67 -3.51
CA PRO A 45 0.27 -13.41 -4.65
C PRO A 45 -1.19 -13.59 -4.26
N GLY A 46 -2.03 -12.60 -4.56
CA GLY A 46 -3.46 -12.61 -4.21
C GLY A 46 -3.80 -12.27 -2.76
N CYS A 47 -2.82 -11.92 -1.90
CA CYS A 47 -3.09 -11.44 -0.55
C CYS A 47 -2.98 -9.91 -0.44
N GLY A 48 -1.76 -9.35 -0.43
CA GLY A 48 -1.56 -7.89 -0.36
C GLY A 48 -2.00 -7.22 0.96
N ALA A 49 -2.27 -7.99 2.02
CA ALA A 49 -2.69 -7.42 3.30
C ALA A 49 -1.65 -6.45 3.88
N GLY A 50 -2.09 -5.27 4.35
CA GLY A 50 -1.25 -4.29 5.03
C GLY A 50 -1.01 -4.67 6.49
N LEU A 51 0.25 -4.66 6.92
CA LEU A 51 0.68 -5.10 8.24
C LEU A 51 1.45 -3.95 8.91
N LEU A 52 1.10 -3.65 10.16
CA LEU A 52 1.78 -2.66 11.00
C LEU A 52 2.42 -3.37 12.20
N PRO A 53 3.61 -3.99 12.02
CA PRO A 53 4.32 -4.66 13.10
C PRO A 53 4.95 -3.63 14.05
N GLU A 54 5.23 -4.05 15.29
CA GLU A 54 6.06 -3.24 16.19
C GLU A 54 7.47 -3.05 15.63
N PRO A 55 8.09 -1.88 15.83
CA PRO A 55 9.45 -1.61 15.40
C PRO A 55 10.45 -2.62 15.99
N GLY A 56 11.37 -3.11 15.15
CA GLY A 56 12.44 -4.04 15.58
C GLY A 56 12.07 -5.53 15.51
N LEU A 57 10.82 -5.87 15.21
CA LEU A 57 10.44 -7.25 14.90
C LEU A 57 11.02 -7.69 13.55
N ARG A 58 11.88 -8.72 13.60
CA ARG A 58 12.48 -9.35 12.41
C ARG A 58 11.55 -10.32 11.69
N ARG A 59 10.46 -10.73 12.37
CA ARG A 59 9.54 -11.74 11.90
C ARG A 59 8.12 -11.20 11.96
N ILE A 60 7.51 -11.10 10.79
CA ILE A 60 6.15 -10.62 10.60
C ILE A 60 5.35 -11.80 10.05
N VAL A 61 4.15 -12.01 10.58
CA VAL A 61 3.24 -13.07 10.13
C VAL A 61 1.99 -12.39 9.61
N CYS A 62 1.58 -12.76 8.39
CA CYS A 62 0.28 -12.36 7.86
C CYS A 62 -0.78 -13.27 8.49
N GLU A 63 -1.23 -12.94 9.71
CA GLU A 63 -2.12 -13.80 10.49
C GLU A 63 -3.50 -13.92 9.84
N PRO A 64 -4.06 -15.13 9.72
CA PRO A 64 -5.38 -15.35 9.14
C PRO A 64 -6.53 -14.96 10.10
N GLY A 65 -6.23 -14.19 11.16
CA GLY A 65 -7.23 -13.68 12.08
C GLY A 65 -8.35 -12.98 11.32
N ASN A 66 -9.60 -13.36 11.60
CA ASN A 66 -10.81 -12.86 10.95
C ASN A 66 -10.83 -13.03 9.41
N GLY A 67 -10.02 -13.93 8.84
CA GLY A 67 -10.00 -14.21 7.39
C GLY A 67 -9.29 -13.16 6.53
N ILE A 68 -8.51 -12.25 7.13
CA ILE A 68 -7.86 -11.14 6.41
C ILE A 68 -6.45 -11.53 5.91
N GLY A 69 -5.69 -12.29 6.69
CA GLY A 69 -4.36 -12.74 6.30
C GLY A 69 -4.32 -14.12 5.64
N CYS A 70 -3.24 -14.40 4.90
CA CYS A 70 -3.05 -15.67 4.19
C CYS A 70 -2.32 -16.76 5.02
N GLY A 71 -1.91 -16.47 6.25
CA GLY A 71 -1.16 -17.40 7.11
C GLY A 71 0.30 -17.63 6.71
N VAL A 72 0.77 -16.99 5.63
CA VAL A 72 2.15 -17.14 5.15
C VAL A 72 3.10 -16.41 6.10
N ARG A 73 4.11 -17.16 6.58
CA ARG A 73 5.23 -16.66 7.38
C ARG A 73 6.38 -16.29 6.45
N LYS A 74 6.50 -15.02 6.08
CA LYS A 74 7.69 -14.53 5.38
C LYS A 74 8.48 -13.57 6.27
N LEU A 75 9.77 -13.87 6.42
CA LEU A 75 10.78 -12.95 6.96
C LEU A 75 11.05 -11.90 5.87
N LEU A 76 10.37 -10.76 5.91
CA LEU A 76 10.65 -9.68 4.98
C LEU A 76 11.67 -8.75 5.61
N PHE A 77 12.94 -9.15 5.53
CA PHE A 77 14.02 -8.19 5.39
C PHE A 77 14.10 -7.85 3.91
N LEU A 78 13.35 -6.84 3.48
CA LEU A 78 13.69 -6.15 2.25
C LEU A 78 13.65 -4.65 2.54
N PRO A 79 14.76 -3.93 2.34
CA PRO A 79 14.71 -2.48 2.23
C PRO A 79 14.02 -2.19 0.91
N VAL A 80 12.70 -2.03 0.91
CA VAL A 80 11.97 -1.55 -0.28
C VAL A 80 11.21 -0.31 0.10
N VAL A 81 11.95 0.75 0.42
CA VAL A 81 11.39 2.10 0.58
C VAL A 81 12.00 3.04 -0.48
N SER A 82 12.48 2.53 -1.61
CA SER A 82 13.01 3.38 -2.69
C SER A 82 12.45 3.05 -4.07
N ASP A 83 12.27 1.78 -4.44
CA ASP A 83 12.13 1.45 -5.88
C ASP A 83 10.70 1.13 -6.37
N ILE A 84 9.72 0.95 -5.47
CA ILE A 84 8.32 0.65 -5.89
C ILE A 84 7.58 1.93 -6.31
N ILE A 85 7.88 3.07 -5.66
CA ILE A 85 7.27 4.35 -6.02
C ILE A 85 7.68 4.74 -7.45
N ASP A 86 8.91 4.46 -7.87
CA ASP A 86 9.34 4.68 -9.27
C ASP A 86 8.63 3.77 -10.28
N PHE A 87 8.34 2.51 -9.93
CA PHE A 87 7.70 1.56 -10.85
C PHE A 87 6.19 1.81 -11.03
N VAL A 88 5.47 2.14 -9.95
CA VAL A 88 4.04 2.47 -10.00
C VAL A 88 3.82 3.81 -10.72
N TRP A 89 4.72 4.78 -10.56
CA TRP A 89 4.64 6.06 -11.29
C TRP A 89 5.10 5.97 -12.75
N GLN A 90 6.05 5.12 -13.11
CA GLN A 90 6.48 4.97 -14.52
C GLN A 90 5.51 4.16 -15.38
N THR A 91 4.73 3.25 -14.79
CA THR A 91 3.79 2.38 -15.55
C THR A 91 2.43 3.04 -15.81
N LEU A 92 2.09 4.13 -15.11
CA LEU A 92 0.86 4.92 -15.32
C LEU A 92 1.07 6.12 -16.28
N ARG A 93 2.11 6.09 -17.13
CA ARG A 93 2.35 7.08 -18.19
C ARG A 93 2.18 6.46 -19.57
#